data_AF-A0A2D4IZI2-F1
#
_entry.id   AF-A0A2D4IZI2-F1
#
_cell.length_a   1.000
_cell.length_b   1.000
_cell.length_c   1.000
_cell.angle_alpha   90.00
_cell.angle_beta   90.00
_cell.angle_gamma   90.00
#
_symmetry.space_group_name_H-M   'P 1'
#
loop_
_entity.id
_entity.type
_entity.pdbx_description
1 polymer ?
#
loop_
_entity_poly.entity_id
_entity_poly.type
_entity_poly.pdbx_seq_one_letter_code
_entity_poly.pdbx_strand_id
1 'polypeptide(L)'
;QTLDKILIGPDEKLLSKLYKHLLEFERAEEIVKGMMIAWGRNVGHTIDLEELEKIWNVNYKITKSAAYKENQYKMFYRWHLAPSRLAKIYPNLKPNCWKCGQQEGTFFHSWWTCPKAKKYWKMIQ
;
A
#
# COMPACT_ATOMS: atom_id res chain seq x y z
N GLN A 1 -14.50 8.44 -22.14
CA GLN A 1 -14.32 8.67 -23.60
C GLN A 1 -13.69 7.48 -24.33
N THR A 2 -12.65 6.81 -23.82
CA THR A 2 -12.08 5.58 -24.46
C THR A 2 -12.82 4.30 -24.07
N LEU A 3 -13.22 4.18 -22.79
CA LEU A 3 -13.93 3.00 -22.26
C LEU A 3 -15.32 2.84 -22.91
N ASP A 4 -16.03 3.95 -23.12
CA ASP A 4 -17.35 3.96 -23.78
C ASP A 4 -17.29 3.38 -25.20
N LYS A 5 -16.19 3.62 -25.92
CA LYS A 5 -15.97 3.07 -27.28
C LYS A 5 -15.69 1.56 -27.27
N ILE A 6 -15.12 1.04 -26.18
CA ILE A 6 -14.86 -0.41 -26.01
C ILE A 6 -16.18 -1.13 -25.70
N LEU A 7 -17.05 -0.52 -24.91
CA LEU A 7 -18.33 -1.10 -24.45
C LEU A 7 -19.45 -1.02 -25.51
N ILE A 8 -19.41 -0.03 -26.40
CA ILE A 8 -20.43 0.17 -27.46
C ILE A 8 -20.01 -0.50 -28.79
N GLY A 9 -18.75 -0.90 -28.93
CA GLY A 9 -18.22 -1.55 -30.14
C GLY A 9 -18.56 -3.05 -30.23
N PRO A 10 -18.27 -3.69 -31.37
CA PRO A 10 -18.54 -5.12 -31.57
C PRO A 10 -17.83 -6.01 -30.54
N ASP A 11 -18.54 -7.02 -30.03
CA ASP A 11 -18.15 -7.94 -28.94
C ASP A 11 -16.90 -8.78 -29.23
N GLU A 12 -16.42 -8.75 -30.47
CA GLU A 12 -15.24 -9.49 -30.88
C GLU A 12 -14.01 -9.04 -30.07
N LYS A 13 -13.42 -9.99 -29.33
CA LYS A 13 -12.24 -9.77 -28.47
C LYS A 13 -12.46 -8.70 -27.39
N LEU A 14 -13.71 -8.48 -26.95
CA LEU A 14 -14.05 -7.52 -25.88
C LEU A 14 -13.19 -7.74 -24.62
N LEU A 15 -13.06 -8.99 -24.18
CA LEU A 15 -12.18 -9.39 -23.07
C LEU A 15 -10.73 -8.94 -23.28
N SER A 16 -10.16 -9.14 -24.47
CA SER A 16 -8.79 -8.73 -24.77
C SER A 16 -8.64 -7.20 -24.86
N LYS A 17 -9.65 -6.49 -25.36
CA LYS A 17 -9.68 -5.02 -25.43
C LYS A 17 -9.75 -4.42 -24.02
N LEU A 18 -10.63 -4.95 -23.17
CA LEU A 18 -10.74 -4.56 -21.76
C LEU A 18 -9.46 -4.86 -20.99
N TYR A 19 -8.88 -6.05 -21.17
CA TYR A 19 -7.62 -6.41 -20.51
C TYR A 19 -6.47 -5.49 -20.92
N LYS A 20 -6.33 -5.14 -22.21
CA LYS A 20 -5.32 -4.17 -22.68
C LYS A 20 -5.55 -2.78 -22.09
N HIS A 21 -6.80 -2.32 -22.05
CA HIS A 21 -7.13 -1.01 -21.49
C HIS A 21 -6.86 -0.94 -19.98
N LEU A 22 -7.18 -2.01 -19.25
CA LEU A 22 -6.84 -2.15 -17.83
C LEU A 22 -5.32 -2.16 -17.63
N LEU A 23 -4.55 -2.88 -18.46
CA LEU A 23 -3.09 -2.88 -18.42
C LEU A 23 -2.46 -1.51 -18.75
N GLU A 24 -3.10 -0.70 -19.58
CA GLU A 24 -2.69 0.68 -19.86
C GLU A 24 -3.00 1.61 -18.69
N PHE A 25 -4.15 1.43 -18.04
CA PHE A 25 -4.57 2.18 -16.87
C PHE A 25 -3.79 1.83 -15.59
N GLU A 26 -3.49 0.55 -15.39
CA GLU A 26 -2.78 0.02 -14.21
C GLU A 26 -1.28 0.34 -14.25
N ARG A 27 -0.73 0.67 -15.43
CA ARG A 27 0.66 1.13 -15.55
C ARG A 27 0.83 2.56 -15.01
N ALA A 28 1.18 2.60 -13.73
CA ALA A 28 2.34 3.31 -13.18
C ALA A 28 2.12 4.59 -12.34
N GLU A 29 1.13 5.45 -12.58
CA GLU A 29 1.20 6.77 -11.94
C GLU A 29 0.43 6.91 -10.61
N GLU A 30 -0.80 6.41 -10.48
CA GLU A 30 -1.66 6.88 -9.38
C GLU A 30 -1.35 6.23 -8.02
N ILE A 31 -1.17 4.90 -7.99
CA ILE A 31 -0.89 4.14 -6.76
C ILE A 31 0.50 4.50 -6.21
N VAL A 32 1.49 4.63 -7.11
CA VAL A 32 2.86 4.98 -6.75
C VAL A 32 2.91 6.41 -6.18
N LYS A 33 2.28 7.39 -6.84
CA LYS A 33 2.20 8.79 -6.34
C LYS A 33 1.49 8.88 -5.00
N GLY A 34 0.34 8.21 -4.83
CA GLY A 34 -0.42 8.25 -3.58
C GLY A 34 0.35 7.67 -2.40
N MET A 35 1.01 6.53 -2.61
CA MET A 35 1.85 5.89 -1.59
C MET A 35 3.05 6.78 -1.21
N MET A 36 3.76 7.34 -2.20
CA MET A 36 4.91 8.22 -1.97
C MET A 36 4.54 9.46 -1.18
N ILE A 37 3.43 10.14 -1.53
CA ILE A 37 2.93 11.29 -0.77
C ILE A 37 2.64 10.88 0.68
N ALA A 38 2.01 9.73 0.87
CA ALA A 38 1.57 9.29 2.17
C ALA A 38 2.75 8.84 3.06
N TRP A 39 3.81 8.28 2.48
CA TRP A 39 5.08 8.04 3.18
C TRP A 39 5.84 9.32 3.45
N GLY A 40 5.91 10.24 2.47
CA GLY A 40 6.58 11.53 2.63
C GLY A 40 6.03 12.33 3.81
N ARG A 41 4.71 12.33 4.00
CA ARG A 41 4.04 12.89 5.19
C ARG A 41 4.43 12.22 6.50
N ASN A 42 4.77 10.93 6.48
CA ASN A 42 5.14 10.19 7.69
C ASN A 42 6.62 10.35 8.06
N VAL A 43 7.51 10.42 7.06
CA VAL A 43 8.94 10.61 7.28
C VAL A 43 9.33 12.09 7.43
N GLY A 44 8.50 13.01 6.94
CA GLY A 44 8.71 14.46 7.06
C GLY A 44 9.47 15.09 5.90
N HIS A 45 9.71 14.36 4.81
CA HIS A 45 10.30 14.88 3.57
C HIS A 45 9.66 14.21 2.36
N THR A 46 9.74 14.85 1.20
CA THR A 46 9.26 14.27 -0.06
C THR A 46 10.15 13.10 -0.46
N ILE A 47 9.54 12.01 -0.95
CA ILE A 47 10.23 10.88 -1.55
C ILE A 47 9.95 10.97 -3.05
N ASP A 48 11.00 11.03 -3.87
CA ASP A 48 10.88 11.01 -5.33
C ASP A 48 10.99 9.59 -5.89
N LEU A 49 10.80 9.45 -7.21
CA LEU A 49 10.78 8.13 -7.86
C LEU A 49 12.16 7.46 -7.84
N GLU A 50 13.24 8.23 -7.91
CA GLU A 50 14.60 7.69 -7.92
C GLU A 50 14.97 7.13 -6.54
N GLU A 51 14.62 7.87 -5.48
CA GLU A 51 14.76 7.43 -4.10
C GLU A 51 13.91 6.20 -3.82
N LEU A 52 12.65 6.19 -4.30
CA LEU A 52 11.76 5.05 -4.16
C LEU A 52 12.34 3.80 -4.83
N GLU A 53 12.85 3.94 -6.05
CA GLU A 53 13.46 2.84 -6.81
C GLU A 53 14.72 2.29 -6.12
N LYS A 54 15.55 3.18 -5.55
CA LYS A 54 16.70 2.77 -4.74
C LYS A 54 16.27 1.93 -3.53
N ILE A 55 15.28 2.41 -2.77
CA ILE A 55 14.77 1.69 -1.58
C ILE A 55 14.19 0.33 -1.99
N TRP A 56 13.46 0.27 -3.11
CA TRP A 56 12.87 -0.97 -3.62
C TRP A 56 13.95 -2.00 -3.98
N ASN A 57 14.94 -1.59 -4.76
CA ASN A 57 16.01 -2.46 -5.24
C ASN A 57 16.86 -3.04 -4.10
N VAL A 58 17.03 -2.29 -3.01
CA VAL A 58 17.67 -2.79 -1.79
C VAL A 58 16.78 -3.82 -1.10
N ASN A 59 15.52 -3.47 -0.83
CA ASN A 59 14.61 -4.32 -0.06
C ASN A 59 14.34 -5.68 -0.73
N TYR A 60 14.13 -5.69 -2.05
CA TYR A 60 13.83 -6.89 -2.82
C TYR A 60 14.92 -7.97 -2.71
N LYS A 61 16.17 -7.56 -2.45
CA LYS A 61 17.35 -8.45 -2.37
C LYS A 61 17.63 -8.96 -0.95
N ILE A 62 16.96 -8.44 0.08
CA ILE A 62 17.25 -8.76 1.50
C ILE A 62 17.02 -10.23 1.83
N THR A 63 16.05 -10.88 1.20
CA THR A 63 15.71 -12.27 1.52
C THR A 63 15.17 -13.04 0.33
N LYS A 64 15.29 -14.36 0.40
CA LYS A 64 14.64 -15.30 -0.52
C LYS A 64 13.28 -15.79 -0.02
N SER A 65 12.92 -15.50 1.23
CA SER A 65 11.64 -15.94 1.81
C SER A 65 10.46 -15.21 1.17
N ALA A 66 9.54 -15.96 0.56
CA ALA A 66 8.35 -15.41 -0.08
C ALA A 66 7.46 -14.66 0.92
N ALA A 67 7.25 -15.23 2.11
CA ALA A 67 6.42 -14.61 3.16
C ALA A 67 6.98 -13.25 3.61
N TYR A 68 8.30 -13.11 3.68
CA TYR A 68 8.91 -11.85 4.05
C TYR A 68 8.86 -10.83 2.90
N LYS A 69 9.09 -11.26 1.65
CA LYS A 69 8.89 -10.40 0.47
C LYS A 69 7.47 -9.86 0.38
N GLU A 70 6.47 -10.72 0.62
CA GLU A 70 5.07 -10.32 0.68
C GLU A 70 4.84 -9.26 1.77
N ASN A 71 5.37 -9.46 2.97
CA ASN A 71 5.30 -8.47 4.03
C ASN A 71 5.97 -7.14 3.65
N GLN A 72 7.13 -7.16 3.01
CA GLN A 72 7.79 -5.96 2.49
C GLN A 72 6.91 -5.25 1.46
N TYR A 73 6.30 -5.97 0.51
CA TYR A 73 5.43 -5.36 -0.49
C TYR A 73 4.19 -4.74 0.14
N LYS A 74 3.52 -5.46 1.02
CA LYS A 74 2.35 -4.93 1.74
C LYS A 74 2.73 -3.72 2.60
N MET A 75 3.96 -3.68 3.11
CA MET A 75 4.50 -2.55 3.83
C MET A 75 4.72 -1.35 2.92
N PHE A 76 5.51 -1.54 1.87
CA PHE A 76 5.91 -0.51 0.92
C PHE A 76 4.69 0.15 0.26
N TYR A 77 3.79 -0.65 -0.29
CA TYR A 77 2.56 -0.19 -0.95
C TYR A 77 1.43 0.17 0.02
N ARG A 78 1.64 0.02 1.33
CA ARG A 78 0.61 0.25 2.37
C ARG A 78 -0.68 -0.54 2.11
N TRP A 79 -0.54 -1.77 1.60
CA TRP A 79 -1.67 -2.63 1.23
C TRP A 79 -2.50 -3.03 2.44
N HIS A 80 -1.87 -3.28 3.60
CA HIS A 80 -2.58 -3.72 4.79
C HIS A 80 -3.71 -2.75 5.18
N LEU A 81 -4.92 -3.29 5.33
CA LEU A 81 -6.06 -2.55 5.84
C LEU A 81 -5.87 -2.33 7.35
N ALA A 82 -5.53 -1.10 7.72
CA ALA A 82 -5.38 -0.73 9.11
C ALA A 82 -6.76 -0.66 9.81
N PRO A 83 -6.82 -0.85 11.14
CA PRO A 83 -8.07 -0.77 11.92
C PRO A 83 -8.93 0.46 11.60
N SER A 84 -8.30 1.63 11.43
CA SER A 84 -9.03 2.86 11.09
C SER A 84 -9.69 2.84 9.71
N ARG A 85 -9.11 2.14 8.74
CA ARG A 85 -9.70 1.94 7.42
C ARG A 85 -10.81 0.91 7.47
N LEU A 86 -10.61 -0.17 8.24
CA LEU A 86 -11.61 -1.22 8.41
C LEU A 86 -12.87 -0.72 9.12
N ALA A 87 -12.73 0.11 10.15
CA ALA A 87 -13.86 0.72 10.87
C ALA A 87 -14.75 1.60 9.95
N LYS A 88 -14.19 2.14 8.86
CA LYS A 88 -14.97 2.89 7.85
C LYS A 88 -15.78 1.97 6.92
N ILE A 89 -15.33 0.73 6.72
CA ILE A 89 -15.99 -0.25 5.86
C ILE A 89 -17.03 -1.03 6.66
N TYR A 90 -16.69 -1.41 7.89
CA TYR A 90 -17.52 -2.22 8.78
C TYR A 90 -17.84 -1.44 10.06
N PRO A 91 -19.10 -0.97 10.24
CA PRO A 91 -19.49 -0.12 11.37
C PRO A 91 -19.26 -0.73 12.75
N ASN A 92 -19.24 -2.08 12.84
CA ASN A 92 -19.06 -2.81 14.09
C ASN A 92 -17.58 -2.90 14.53
N LEU A 93 -16.64 -2.50 13.68
CA LEU A 93 -15.21 -2.54 14.00
C LEU A 93 -14.76 -1.24 14.65
N LYS A 94 -14.01 -1.37 15.75
CA LYS A 94 -13.40 -0.22 16.41
C LYS A 94 -12.17 0.25 15.62
N PRO A 95 -11.95 1.57 15.49
CA PRO A 95 -10.80 2.11 14.77
C PRO A 95 -9.49 2.01 15.56
N ASN A 96 -9.52 1.55 16.81
CA ASN A 96 -8.34 1.50 17.69
C ASN A 96 -7.27 0.52 17.19
N CYS A 97 -6.01 0.82 17.48
CA CYS A 97 -4.88 -0.04 17.13
C CYS A 97 -5.00 -1.44 17.76
N TRP A 98 -4.85 -2.50 16.97
CA TRP A 98 -4.85 -3.89 17.45
C TRP A 98 -3.76 -4.19 18.49
N LYS A 99 -2.67 -3.41 18.51
CA LYS A 99 -1.57 -3.62 19.45
C LYS A 99 -1.86 -2.92 20.78
N CYS A 100 -1.98 -1.59 20.78
CA CYS A 100 -2.09 -0.82 22.03
C CYS A 100 -3.54 -0.65 22.51
N GLY A 101 -4.54 -0.75 21.64
CA GLY A 101 -5.96 -0.53 21.97
C GLY A 101 -6.34 0.92 22.28
N GLN A 102 -5.38 1.84 22.31
CA GLN A 102 -5.58 3.21 22.82
C GLN A 102 -5.79 4.23 21.69
N GLN A 103 -4.82 4.39 20.80
CA GLN A 103 -4.89 5.36 19.70
C GLN A 103 -5.56 4.77 18.46
N GLU A 104 -5.94 5.64 17.52
CA GLU A 104 -6.41 5.24 16.20
C GLU A 104 -5.35 4.35 15.51
N GLY A 105 -5.80 3.18 15.08
CA GLY A 105 -4.99 2.17 14.41
C GLY A 105 -4.73 2.54 12.97
N THR A 106 -3.99 3.63 12.74
CA THR A 106 -3.45 3.93 11.42
C THR A 106 -2.35 2.94 11.05
N PHE A 107 -2.05 2.86 9.76
CA PHE A 107 -0.96 2.03 9.26
C PHE A 107 0.38 2.42 9.92
N PHE A 108 0.73 3.71 9.89
CA PHE A 108 1.98 4.19 10.47
C PHE A 108 2.04 4.01 11.98
N HIS A 109 0.92 4.24 12.69
CA HIS A 109 0.88 4.00 14.13
C HIS A 109 1.14 2.54 14.46
N SER A 110 0.43 1.62 13.81
CA SER A 110 0.48 0.20 14.16
C SER A 110 1.87 -0.41 14.05
N TRP A 111 2.72 0.12 13.17
CA TRP A 111 4.04 -0.45 12.92
C TRP A 111 5.21 0.39 13.47
N TRP A 112 5.12 1.73 13.51
CA TRP A 112 6.21 2.62 13.96
C TRP A 112 5.90 3.34 15.27
N THR A 113 4.79 4.08 15.36
CA THR A 113 4.59 4.98 16.50
C THR A 113 3.97 4.31 17.73
N CYS A 114 3.32 3.15 17.55
CA CYS A 114 2.70 2.39 18.62
C CYS A 114 3.72 2.02 19.72
N PRO A 115 3.44 2.31 21.01
CA PRO A 115 4.35 2.00 22.10
C PRO A 115 4.75 0.52 22.17
N LYS A 116 3.81 -0.40 21.91
CA LYS A 116 4.10 -1.83 21.88
C LYS A 116 5.00 -2.22 20.70
N ALA A 117 4.78 -1.61 19.52
CA ALA A 117 5.64 -1.82 18.37
C ALA A 117 7.06 -1.27 18.61
N LYS A 118 7.17 -0.04 19.14
CA LYS A 118 8.47 0.53 19.52
C LYS A 118 9.23 -0.33 20.53
N LYS A 119 8.53 -0.84 21.56
CA LYS A 119 9.14 -1.75 22.55
C LYS A 119 9.70 -3.00 21.88
N TYR A 120 8.95 -3.58 20.94
CA TYR A 120 9.40 -4.74 20.18
C TYR A 120 10.64 -4.44 19.32
N TRP A 121 10.63 -3.33 18.56
CA TRP A 121 11.79 -2.95 17.73
C TRP A 121 13.05 -2.71 18.55
N LYS A 122 12.93 -2.09 19.72
CA LYS A 122 14.05 -1.90 20.65
C LYS A 122 14.65 -3.20 21.20
N MET A 123 13.93 -4.33 21.14
CA MET A 123 14.46 -5.62 21.55
C MET A 123 15.24 -6.33 20.44
N ILE A 124 15.05 -5.92 19.19
CA ILE A 124 15.71 -6.50 18.02
C ILE A 124 17.01 -5.74 17.69
N GLN A 125 17.05 -4.43 17.99
CA GLN A 125 18.28 -3.63 17.96
C GLN A 125 19.24 -4.04 19.07
#